data_AF-A0A2I1DL30-F1
#
_entry.id   AF-A0A2I1DL30-F1
#
_cell.length_a   1.000
_cell.length_b   1.000
_cell.length_c   1.000
_cell.angle_alpha   90.00
_cell.angle_beta   90.00
_cell.angle_gamma   90.00
#
_symmetry.space_group_name_H-M   'P 1'
#
loop_
_entity.id
_entity.type
_entity.pdbx_description
1 polymer ?
#
loop_
_entity_poly.entity_id
_entity_poly.type
_entity_poly.pdbx_seq_one_letter_code
_entity_poly.pdbx_strand_id
1 'polypeptide(L)'
;MAAVMAETSQDELQRAQDALVHLVQNGDLERIVQLARLSGAAADSMSDEMVGRLAGLASDGLDLVDQVTRSQVARALPTISSLVENGDLERIVHLARLSGAAADSMSDEMVGRLAGLASDGLDLLDRVNRSQIANALPAISALVENGDLERIVHLARMAGAAGDSMSDEMVSRLASLATDAMCLLDRATRTGVMDRLLGVAEKMDQDHILTDFLHCLSGATEEAASAPAPKGGIGGLWEMMKKPETQQTIQFLMLVGKHFRSCRLKH
;
A
#
# COMPACT_ATOMS: atom_id res chain seq x y z
N MET A 1 109.65 -3.32 -6.59
CA MET A 1 108.50 -2.89 -5.75
C MET A 1 108.43 -1.37 -5.53
N ALA A 2 109.48 -0.59 -5.81
CA ALA A 2 109.44 0.89 -5.74
C ALA A 2 108.87 1.59 -7.00
N ALA A 3 108.91 0.96 -8.18
CA ALA A 3 108.42 1.59 -9.43
C ALA A 3 106.89 1.58 -9.58
N VAL A 4 106.20 0.55 -9.07
CA VAL A 4 104.74 0.41 -9.21
C VAL A 4 103.97 1.35 -8.27
N MET A 5 104.55 1.73 -7.11
CA MET A 5 103.94 2.71 -6.20
C MET A 5 104.13 4.16 -6.67
N ALA A 6 105.14 4.44 -7.51
CA ALA A 6 105.32 5.77 -8.09
C ALA A 6 104.26 6.06 -9.18
N GLU A 7 103.97 5.08 -10.05
CA GLU A 7 102.96 5.21 -11.11
C GLU A 7 101.53 5.35 -10.57
N THR A 8 101.16 4.61 -9.51
CA THR A 8 99.81 4.74 -8.90
C THR A 8 99.62 6.10 -8.22
N SER A 9 100.68 6.65 -7.61
CA SER A 9 100.61 7.98 -7.00
C SER A 9 100.47 9.10 -8.04
N GLN A 10 101.13 8.98 -9.20
CA GLN A 10 101.01 9.96 -10.28
C GLN A 10 99.62 9.92 -10.92
N ASP A 11 99.03 8.74 -11.11
CA ASP A 11 97.70 8.58 -11.69
C ASP A 11 96.58 9.15 -10.80
N GLU A 12 96.68 8.99 -9.47
CA GLU A 12 95.73 9.58 -8.52
C GLU A 12 95.90 11.11 -8.41
N LEU A 13 97.15 11.60 -8.43
CA LEU A 13 97.42 13.04 -8.49
C LEU A 13 96.88 13.67 -9.78
N GLN A 14 96.99 12.97 -10.91
CA GLN A 14 96.49 13.46 -12.20
C GLN A 14 94.96 13.47 -12.23
N ARG A 15 94.29 12.44 -11.70
CA ARG A 15 92.81 12.42 -11.56
C ARG A 15 92.30 13.47 -10.58
N ALA A 16 92.99 13.68 -9.46
CA ALA A 16 92.65 14.74 -8.52
C ALA A 16 92.87 16.13 -9.14
N GLN A 17 93.91 16.29 -9.96
CA GLN A 17 94.19 17.53 -10.68
C GLN A 17 93.14 17.81 -11.76
N ASP A 18 92.73 16.82 -12.55
CA ASP A 18 91.66 16.97 -13.54
C ASP A 18 90.31 17.26 -12.88
N ALA A 19 89.99 16.62 -11.75
CA ALA A 19 88.80 16.92 -10.96
C ALA A 19 88.81 18.35 -10.40
N LEU A 20 89.97 18.81 -9.90
CA LEU A 20 90.14 20.19 -9.42
C LEU A 20 90.06 21.21 -10.57
N VAL A 21 90.63 20.92 -11.73
CA VAL A 21 90.51 21.77 -12.93
C VAL A 21 89.05 21.86 -13.38
N HIS A 22 88.31 20.75 -13.33
CA HIS A 22 86.89 20.73 -13.68
C HIS A 22 86.02 21.50 -12.66
N LEU A 23 86.37 21.44 -11.36
CA LEU A 23 85.72 22.21 -10.30
C LEU A 23 86.05 23.72 -10.36
N VAL A 24 87.24 24.09 -10.83
CA VAL A 24 87.63 25.48 -11.08
C VAL A 24 86.95 26.04 -12.32
N GLN A 25 86.86 25.28 -13.41
CA GLN A 25 86.22 25.74 -14.66
C GLN A 25 84.70 25.91 -14.51
N ASN A 26 84.05 25.13 -13.64
CA ASN A 26 82.61 25.25 -13.38
C ASN A 26 82.25 26.31 -12.32
N GLY A 27 83.23 26.99 -11.73
CA GLY A 27 83.01 27.98 -10.66
C GLY A 27 82.48 27.40 -9.34
N ASP A 28 82.40 26.07 -9.23
CA ASP A 28 81.89 25.39 -8.04
C ASP A 28 82.88 25.44 -6.88
N LEU A 29 84.18 25.50 -7.15
CA LEU A 29 85.17 25.69 -6.09
C LEU A 29 85.04 27.09 -5.46
N GLU A 30 84.77 28.11 -6.27
CA GLU A 30 84.52 29.48 -5.79
C GLU A 30 83.20 29.59 -5.04
N ARG A 31 82.16 28.87 -5.49
CA ARG A 31 80.90 28.77 -4.74
C ARG A 31 81.07 28.05 -3.41
N ILE A 32 81.78 26.93 -3.36
CA ILE A 32 82.00 26.19 -2.10
C ILE A 32 82.87 27.01 -1.15
N VAL A 33 83.92 27.68 -1.65
CA VAL A 33 84.74 28.58 -0.83
C VAL A 33 83.96 29.81 -0.40
N GLN A 34 83.12 30.39 -1.25
CA GLN A 34 82.22 31.47 -0.87
C GLN A 34 81.20 31.00 0.16
N LEU A 35 80.63 29.80 0.03
CA LEU A 35 79.64 29.24 0.97
C LEU A 35 80.30 28.84 2.30
N ALA A 36 81.53 28.35 2.28
CA ALA A 36 82.33 28.11 3.47
C ALA A 36 82.75 29.41 4.16
N ARG A 37 83.08 30.46 3.39
CA ARG A 37 83.33 31.81 3.92
C ARG A 37 82.05 32.48 4.42
N LEU A 38 80.90 32.27 3.76
CA LEU A 38 79.59 32.77 4.18
C LEU A 38 79.13 32.02 5.44
N SER A 39 79.38 30.72 5.53
CA SER A 39 79.11 29.90 6.71
C SER A 39 80.05 30.25 7.87
N GLY A 40 81.33 30.54 7.60
CA GLY A 40 82.28 31.01 8.61
C GLY A 40 81.97 32.43 9.10
N ALA A 41 81.65 33.36 8.19
CA ALA A 41 81.24 34.72 8.53
C ALA A 41 79.83 34.79 9.15
N ALA A 42 78.93 33.85 8.83
CA ALA A 42 77.67 33.67 9.51
C ALA A 42 77.88 33.10 10.92
N ALA A 43 78.78 32.14 11.10
CA ALA A 43 79.10 31.59 12.42
C ALA A 43 79.71 32.65 13.36
N ASP A 44 80.58 33.52 12.87
CA ASP A 44 81.20 34.59 13.67
C ASP A 44 80.24 35.78 13.96
N SER A 45 79.14 35.93 13.21
CA SER A 45 78.13 36.99 13.42
C SER A 45 76.84 36.50 14.08
N MET A 46 76.74 35.20 14.39
CA MET A 46 75.65 34.66 15.19
C MET A 46 75.86 35.04 16.65
N SER A 47 75.17 36.10 17.09
CA SER A 47 75.13 36.47 18.51
C SER A 47 74.60 35.31 19.36
N ASP A 48 75.03 35.21 20.62
CA ASP A 48 74.55 34.21 21.59
C ASP A 48 73.01 34.16 21.67
N GLU A 49 72.33 35.27 21.39
CA GLU A 49 70.87 35.34 21.33
C GLU A 49 70.27 34.65 20.10
N MET A 50 70.92 34.72 18.93
CA MET A 50 70.51 33.94 17.75
C MET A 50 70.81 32.46 17.95
N VAL A 51 71.94 32.11 18.58
CA VAL A 51 72.25 30.73 18.95
C VAL A 51 71.21 30.21 19.93
N GLY A 52 70.83 30.99 20.94
CA GLY A 52 69.77 30.65 21.89
C GLY A 52 68.40 30.50 21.25
N ARG A 53 68.05 31.37 20.28
CA ARG A 53 66.80 31.24 19.51
C ARG A 53 66.81 30.05 18.56
N LEU A 54 67.93 29.73 17.92
CA LEU A 54 68.10 28.53 17.09
C LEU A 54 68.05 27.26 17.93
N ALA A 55 68.67 27.27 19.11
CA ALA A 55 68.61 26.17 20.08
C ALA A 55 67.18 26.00 20.62
N GLY A 56 66.47 27.11 20.89
CA GLY A 56 65.06 27.10 21.26
C GLY A 56 64.18 26.54 20.15
N LEU A 57 64.36 27.01 18.91
CA LEU A 57 63.62 26.49 17.75
C LEU A 57 63.91 25.00 17.49
N ALA A 58 65.16 24.58 17.70
CA ALA A 58 65.56 23.18 17.59
C ALA A 58 64.97 22.34 18.72
N SER A 59 64.89 22.87 19.95
CA SER A 59 64.27 22.20 21.09
C SER A 59 62.76 22.08 20.92
N ASP A 60 62.08 23.16 20.52
CA ASP A 60 60.65 23.15 20.21
C ASP A 60 60.36 22.21 19.01
N GLY A 61 61.25 22.19 18.02
CA GLY A 61 61.19 21.26 16.90
C GLY A 61 61.35 19.81 17.35
N LEU A 62 62.26 19.52 18.28
CA LEU A 62 62.46 18.20 18.87
C LEU A 62 61.28 17.78 19.75
N ASP A 63 60.67 18.70 20.49
CA ASP A 63 59.47 18.44 21.29
C ASP A 63 58.26 18.16 20.39
N LEU A 64 58.12 18.86 19.25
CA LEU A 64 57.11 18.55 18.24
C LEU A 64 57.37 17.18 17.59
N VAL A 65 58.63 16.83 17.32
CA VAL A 65 58.99 15.49 16.82
C VAL A 65 58.68 14.42 17.87
N ASP A 66 58.99 14.64 19.14
CA ASP A 66 58.66 13.71 20.22
C ASP A 66 57.14 13.59 20.41
N GLN A 67 56.41 14.70 20.31
CA GLN A 67 54.95 14.71 20.38
C GLN A 67 54.31 14.00 19.18
N VAL A 68 54.84 14.17 17.96
CA VAL A 68 54.40 13.41 16.78
C VAL A 68 54.73 11.92 16.94
N THR A 69 55.91 11.60 17.44
CA THR A 69 56.36 10.21 17.67
C THR A 69 55.52 9.52 18.75
N ARG A 70 55.05 10.27 19.74
CA ARG A 70 54.20 9.80 20.85
C ARG A 70 52.71 9.84 20.53
N SER A 71 52.29 10.71 19.61
CA SER A 71 50.93 10.74 19.09
C SER A 71 50.69 9.50 18.22
N GLN A 72 49.49 8.97 18.23
CA GLN A 72 49.11 7.83 17.38
C GLN A 72 49.08 8.19 15.86
N VAL A 73 49.67 9.32 15.46
CA VAL A 73 49.84 9.74 14.06
C VAL A 73 50.60 8.68 13.27
N ALA A 74 51.57 7.98 13.87
CA ALA A 74 52.24 6.85 13.22
C ALA A 74 51.30 5.66 12.92
N ARG A 75 50.18 5.51 13.65
CA ARG A 75 49.14 4.51 13.36
C ARG A 75 48.12 4.98 12.35
N ALA A 76 47.87 6.29 12.28
CA ALA A 76 46.95 6.90 11.31
C ALA A 76 47.61 7.12 9.93
N LEU A 77 48.93 7.28 9.88
CA LEU A 77 49.72 7.51 8.67
C LEU A 77 49.51 6.46 7.58
N PRO A 78 49.52 5.14 7.86
CA PRO A 78 49.24 4.12 6.84
C PRO A 78 47.80 4.22 6.31
N THR A 79 46.83 4.51 7.19
CA THR A 79 45.42 4.67 6.80
C THR A 79 45.23 5.92 5.95
N ILE A 80 45.82 7.05 6.35
CA ILE A 80 45.78 8.31 5.58
C ILE A 80 46.53 8.15 4.26
N SER A 81 47.71 7.51 4.27
CA SER A 81 48.48 7.23 3.05
C SER A 81 47.69 6.32 2.11
N SER A 82 46.98 5.32 2.63
CA SER A 82 46.10 4.48 1.81
C SER A 82 44.88 5.26 1.27
N LEU A 83 44.35 6.22 2.03
CA LEU A 83 43.25 7.07 1.56
C LEU A 83 43.71 8.08 0.49
N VAL A 84 44.96 8.57 0.57
CA VAL A 84 45.57 9.42 -0.47
C VAL A 84 45.92 8.61 -1.72
N GLU A 85 46.54 7.43 -1.57
CA GLU A 85 46.90 6.58 -2.71
C GLU A 85 45.66 6.07 -3.46
N ASN A 86 44.56 5.78 -2.76
CA ASN A 86 43.31 5.35 -3.37
C ASN A 86 42.46 6.52 -3.93
N GLY A 87 42.93 7.77 -3.80
CA GLY A 87 42.20 8.97 -4.25
C GLY A 87 40.92 9.26 -3.44
N ASP A 88 40.73 8.58 -2.31
CA ASP A 88 39.56 8.74 -1.45
C ASP A 88 39.63 10.05 -0.65
N LEU A 89 40.84 10.52 -0.33
CA LEU A 89 41.03 11.83 0.29
C LEU A 89 40.69 12.96 -0.69
N GLU A 90 41.08 12.85 -1.95
CA GLU A 90 40.67 13.75 -3.03
C GLU A 90 39.16 13.69 -3.27
N ARG A 91 38.55 12.50 -3.24
CA ARG A 91 37.09 12.35 -3.35
C ARG A 91 36.35 12.96 -2.18
N ILE A 92 36.83 12.80 -0.95
CA ILE A 92 36.24 13.41 0.25
C ILE A 92 36.37 14.93 0.18
N VAL A 93 37.53 15.45 -0.26
CA VAL A 93 37.72 16.89 -0.47
C VAL A 93 36.83 17.41 -1.61
N HIS A 94 36.68 16.63 -2.68
CA HIS A 94 35.82 16.99 -3.80
C HIS A 94 34.34 16.94 -3.41
N LEU A 95 33.90 15.95 -2.64
CA LEU A 95 32.57 15.85 -2.04
C LEU A 95 32.33 16.95 -1.02
N ALA A 96 33.30 17.30 -0.19
CA ALA A 96 33.19 18.41 0.75
C ALA A 96 33.03 19.73 0.00
N ARG A 97 33.82 19.96 -1.05
CA ARG A 97 33.69 21.13 -1.93
C ARG A 97 32.39 21.13 -2.73
N LEU A 98 31.93 19.99 -3.23
CA LEU A 98 30.63 19.85 -3.90
C LEU A 98 29.48 20.04 -2.93
N SER A 99 29.58 19.56 -1.69
CA SER A 99 28.57 19.76 -0.66
C SER A 99 28.54 21.21 -0.18
N GLY A 100 29.70 21.87 -0.10
CA GLY A 100 29.81 23.29 0.21
C GLY A 100 29.29 24.16 -0.93
N ALA A 101 29.66 23.88 -2.17
CA ALA A 101 29.13 24.56 -3.34
C ALA A 101 27.63 24.28 -3.57
N ALA A 102 27.16 23.06 -3.27
CA ALA A 102 25.74 22.71 -3.28
C ALA A 102 25.00 23.46 -2.17
N ALA A 103 25.53 23.51 -0.96
CA ALA A 103 24.97 24.27 0.16
C ALA A 103 24.92 25.77 -0.12
N ASP A 104 25.95 26.35 -0.74
CA ASP A 104 25.98 27.76 -1.14
C ASP A 104 25.01 28.06 -2.30
N SER A 105 24.71 27.06 -3.14
CA SER A 105 23.72 27.18 -4.21
C SER A 105 22.29 26.87 -3.76
N MET A 106 22.12 26.27 -2.58
CA MET A 106 20.83 25.98 -1.97
C MET A 106 20.29 27.24 -1.30
N SER A 107 19.42 27.96 -1.99
CA SER A 107 18.66 29.07 -1.41
C SER A 107 17.86 28.60 -0.18
N ASP A 108 17.61 29.52 0.75
CA ASP A 108 16.76 29.29 1.94
C ASP A 108 15.38 28.71 1.57
N GLU A 109 14.87 29.02 0.38
CA GLU A 109 13.63 28.45 -0.16
C GLU A 109 13.76 26.95 -0.47
N MET A 110 14.87 26.50 -1.07
CA MET A 110 15.11 25.08 -1.31
C MET A 110 15.33 24.33 0.00
N VAL A 111 16.03 24.93 0.96
CA VAL A 111 16.19 24.37 2.32
C VAL A 111 14.83 24.25 2.99
N GLY A 112 13.98 25.28 2.91
CA GLY A 112 12.62 25.26 3.44
C GLY A 112 11.73 24.20 2.79
N ARG A 113 11.81 24.02 1.47
CA ARG A 113 11.05 22.98 0.75
C ARG A 113 11.57 21.58 1.06
N LEU A 114 12.88 21.38 1.20
CA LEU A 114 13.47 20.12 1.63
C LEU A 114 13.11 19.78 3.08
N ALA A 115 13.14 20.77 3.97
CA ALA A 115 12.70 20.61 5.35
C ALA A 115 11.21 20.30 5.44
N GLY A 116 10.38 20.95 4.61
CA GLY A 116 8.95 20.63 4.47
C GLY A 116 8.73 19.21 3.98
N LEU A 117 9.38 18.81 2.89
CA LEU A 117 9.30 17.44 2.36
C LEU A 117 9.80 16.38 3.35
N ALA A 118 10.85 16.69 4.12
CA ALA A 118 11.36 15.82 5.16
C ALA A 118 10.36 15.70 6.32
N SER A 119 9.74 16.82 6.74
CA SER A 119 8.71 16.83 7.78
C SER A 119 7.47 16.06 7.34
N ASP A 120 6.96 16.32 6.13
CA ASP A 120 5.83 15.61 5.56
C ASP A 120 6.14 14.11 5.39
N GLY A 121 7.38 13.78 4.98
CA GLY A 121 7.85 12.41 4.89
C GLY A 121 7.89 11.70 6.25
N LEU A 122 8.34 12.39 7.30
CA LEU A 122 8.34 11.86 8.66
C LEU A 122 6.92 11.69 9.21
N ASP A 123 6.01 12.61 8.91
CA ASP A 123 4.59 12.50 9.29
C ASP A 123 3.91 11.33 8.56
N LEU A 124 4.24 11.10 7.28
CA LEU A 124 3.77 9.92 6.56
C LEU A 124 4.32 8.62 7.16
N LEU A 125 5.60 8.60 7.55
CA LEU A 125 6.21 7.44 8.20
C LEU A 125 5.57 7.18 9.57
N ASP A 126 5.30 8.22 10.37
CA ASP A 126 4.59 8.08 11.65
C ASP A 126 3.16 7.59 11.43
N ARG A 127 2.46 8.10 10.41
CA ARG A 127 1.12 7.65 10.06
C ARG A 127 1.08 6.21 9.57
N VAL A 128 2.06 5.76 8.78
CA VAL A 128 2.19 4.36 8.35
C VAL A 128 2.51 3.45 9.53
N ASN A 129 3.41 3.87 10.42
CA ASN A 129 3.76 3.16 11.64
C ASN A 129 2.55 3.02 12.58
N ARG A 130 1.75 4.08 12.72
CA ARG A 130 0.59 4.14 13.62
C ARG A 130 -0.67 3.49 13.06
N SER A 131 -0.84 3.48 11.74
CA SER A 131 -2.01 2.89 11.07
C SER A 131 -1.99 1.37 11.04
N GLN A 132 -0.95 0.72 11.59
CA GLN A 132 -0.80 -0.74 11.56
C GLN A 132 -0.92 -1.32 10.14
N ILE A 133 -0.64 -0.53 9.09
CA ILE A 133 -0.69 -0.99 7.69
C ILE A 133 0.29 -2.15 7.48
N ALA A 134 1.40 -2.18 8.24
CA ALA A 134 2.31 -3.32 8.32
C ALA A 134 1.61 -4.64 8.74
N ASN A 135 0.56 -4.58 9.55
CA ASN A 135 -0.22 -5.75 9.96
C ASN A 135 -1.28 -6.13 8.90
N ALA A 136 -1.72 -5.19 8.07
CA ALA A 136 -2.66 -5.43 6.97
C ALA A 136 -1.96 -5.90 5.69
N LEU A 137 -0.69 -5.56 5.49
CA LEU A 137 0.11 -5.91 4.31
C LEU A 137 0.20 -7.42 4.03
N PRO A 138 0.36 -8.32 5.02
CA PRO A 138 0.32 -9.75 4.79
C PRO A 138 -1.06 -10.25 4.34
N ALA A 139 -2.14 -9.71 4.92
CA ALA A 139 -3.50 -10.06 4.54
C ALA A 139 -3.85 -9.55 3.14
N ILE A 140 -3.43 -8.34 2.80
CA ILE A 140 -3.58 -7.75 1.46
C ILE A 140 -2.73 -8.52 0.44
N SER A 141 -1.49 -8.88 0.78
CA SER A 141 -0.65 -9.72 -0.10
C SER A 141 -1.27 -11.08 -0.33
N ALA A 142 -1.81 -11.72 0.70
CA ALA A 142 -2.54 -12.98 0.56
C ALA A 142 -3.81 -12.82 -0.31
N LEU A 143 -4.55 -11.71 -0.19
CA LEU A 143 -5.71 -11.42 -1.04
C LEU A 143 -5.30 -11.17 -2.50
N VAL A 144 -4.14 -10.56 -2.74
CA VAL A 144 -3.58 -10.34 -4.09
C VAL A 144 -3.09 -11.66 -4.69
N GLU A 145 -2.31 -12.45 -3.95
CA GLU A 145 -1.79 -13.75 -4.43
C GLU A 145 -2.90 -14.76 -4.72
N ASN A 146 -3.96 -14.78 -3.90
CA ASN A 146 -5.12 -15.65 -4.13
C ASN A 146 -6.09 -15.12 -5.20
N GLY A 147 -5.84 -13.93 -5.76
CA GLY A 147 -6.70 -13.28 -6.77
C GLY A 147 -8.06 -12.81 -6.22
N ASP A 148 -8.23 -12.82 -4.91
CA ASP A 148 -9.46 -12.37 -4.24
C ASP A 148 -9.59 -10.85 -4.31
N LEU A 149 -8.48 -10.11 -4.35
CA LEU A 149 -8.52 -8.67 -4.60
C LEU A 149 -9.10 -8.35 -5.98
N GLU A 150 -8.64 -9.04 -7.03
CA GLU A 150 -9.20 -8.94 -8.39
C GLU A 150 -10.69 -9.28 -8.43
N ARG A 151 -11.12 -10.35 -7.73
CA ARG A 151 -12.54 -10.71 -7.63
C ARG A 151 -13.36 -9.64 -6.93
N ILE A 152 -12.89 -9.11 -5.80
CA ILE A 152 -13.57 -8.03 -5.07
C ILE A 152 -13.68 -6.79 -5.96
N VAL A 153 -12.62 -6.44 -6.69
CA VAL A 153 -12.65 -5.33 -7.65
C VAL A 153 -13.63 -5.60 -8.78
N HIS A 154 -13.70 -6.82 -9.31
CA HIS A 154 -14.64 -7.17 -10.36
C HIS A 154 -16.10 -7.15 -9.87
N LEU A 155 -16.34 -7.61 -8.64
CA LEU A 155 -17.64 -7.62 -7.99
C LEU A 155 -18.09 -6.19 -7.67
N ALA A 156 -17.17 -5.34 -7.20
CA ALA A 156 -17.42 -3.92 -7.01
C ALA A 156 -17.73 -3.20 -8.34
N ARG A 157 -17.01 -3.54 -9.42
CA ARG A 157 -17.31 -3.00 -10.76
C ARG A 157 -18.62 -3.54 -11.31
N MET A 158 -18.97 -4.81 -11.10
CA MET A 158 -20.27 -5.35 -11.47
C MET A 158 -21.40 -4.73 -10.65
N ALA A 159 -21.21 -4.53 -9.35
CA ALA A 159 -22.19 -3.87 -8.50
C ALA A 159 -22.35 -2.38 -8.87
N GLY A 160 -21.24 -1.71 -9.17
CA GLY A 160 -21.24 -0.34 -9.71
C GLY A 160 -21.93 -0.26 -11.06
N ALA A 161 -21.59 -1.14 -12.01
CA ALA A 161 -22.24 -1.21 -13.32
C ALA A 161 -23.71 -1.63 -13.22
N ALA A 162 -24.08 -2.49 -12.27
CA ALA A 162 -25.47 -2.83 -11.97
C ALA A 162 -26.22 -1.61 -11.43
N GLY A 163 -25.61 -0.88 -10.48
CA GLY A 163 -26.13 0.39 -9.97
C GLY A 163 -26.27 1.46 -11.06
N ASP A 164 -25.28 1.60 -11.95
CA ASP A 164 -25.31 2.54 -13.07
C ASP A 164 -26.30 2.10 -14.16
N SER A 165 -26.52 0.79 -14.34
CA SER A 165 -27.54 0.25 -15.24
C SER A 165 -28.95 0.39 -14.67
N MET A 166 -29.10 0.45 -13.35
CA MET A 166 -30.32 0.84 -12.66
C MET A 166 -30.55 2.33 -12.86
N SER A 167 -31.07 2.69 -14.03
CA SER A 167 -31.43 4.07 -14.34
C SER A 167 -32.37 4.65 -13.28
N ASP A 168 -32.29 5.97 -13.08
CA ASP A 168 -33.19 6.71 -12.18
C ASP A 168 -34.68 6.41 -12.47
N GLU A 169 -35.01 6.10 -13.73
CA GLU A 169 -36.33 5.66 -14.16
C GLU A 169 -36.74 4.30 -13.55
N MET A 170 -35.84 3.31 -13.48
CA MET A 170 -36.13 2.03 -12.81
C MET A 170 -36.25 2.21 -11.29
N VAL A 171 -35.39 3.03 -10.69
CA VAL A 171 -35.47 3.36 -9.27
C VAL A 171 -36.79 4.06 -8.94
N SER A 172 -37.20 5.02 -9.76
CA SER A 172 -38.48 5.72 -9.65
C SER A 172 -39.67 4.78 -9.78
N ARG A 173 -39.65 3.86 -10.74
CA ARG A 173 -40.71 2.83 -10.91
C ARG A 173 -40.77 1.84 -9.75
N LEU A 174 -39.63 1.43 -9.20
CA LEU A 174 -39.61 0.57 -8.02
C LEU A 174 -40.15 1.31 -6.80
N ALA A 175 -39.78 2.57 -6.62
CA ALA A 175 -40.31 3.41 -5.55
C ALA A 175 -41.82 3.64 -5.71
N SER A 176 -42.32 3.84 -6.94
CA SER A 176 -43.75 3.99 -7.19
C SER A 176 -44.50 2.70 -6.92
N LEU A 177 -44.00 1.54 -7.38
CA LEU A 177 -44.58 0.23 -7.09
C LEU A 177 -44.62 -0.06 -5.59
N ALA A 178 -43.55 0.27 -4.86
CA ALA A 178 -43.50 0.11 -3.42
C ALA A 178 -44.53 1.01 -2.71
N THR A 179 -44.71 2.24 -3.19
CA THR A 179 -45.70 3.18 -2.66
C THR A 179 -47.12 2.68 -2.91
N ASP A 180 -47.40 2.24 -4.14
CA ASP A 180 -48.70 1.67 -4.51
C ASP A 180 -49.02 0.40 -3.70
N ALA A 181 -48.03 -0.47 -3.52
CA ALA A 181 -48.17 -1.67 -2.68
C ALA A 181 -48.47 -1.31 -1.22
N MET A 182 -47.79 -0.31 -0.65
CA MET A 182 -48.08 0.19 0.70
C MET A 182 -49.48 0.80 0.81
N CYS A 183 -49.92 1.57 -0.19
CA CYS A 183 -51.28 2.11 -0.23
C CYS A 183 -52.34 1.02 -0.32
N LEU A 184 -52.12 -0.01 -1.14
CA LEU A 184 -53.01 -1.17 -1.23
C LEU A 184 -53.05 -1.94 0.09
N LEU A 185 -51.90 -2.10 0.74
CA LEU A 185 -51.80 -2.75 2.04
C LEU A 185 -52.53 -1.95 3.12
N ASP A 186 -52.31 -0.63 3.23
CA ASP A 186 -53.03 0.24 4.18
C ASP A 186 -54.53 0.23 3.93
N ARG A 187 -54.96 0.22 2.66
CA ARG A 187 -56.37 0.10 2.32
C ARG A 187 -56.92 -1.27 2.70
N ALA A 188 -56.18 -2.35 2.46
CA ALA A 188 -56.59 -3.70 2.79
C ALA A 188 -56.72 -3.92 4.31
N THR A 189 -55.81 -3.33 5.09
CA THR A 189 -55.87 -3.35 6.57
C THR A 189 -57.01 -2.47 7.09
N ARG A 190 -57.17 -1.24 6.59
CA ARG A 190 -58.26 -0.33 7.00
C ARG A 190 -59.66 -0.83 6.65
N THR A 191 -59.82 -1.45 5.49
CA THR A 191 -61.12 -1.99 5.06
C THR A 191 -61.46 -3.31 5.73
N GLY A 192 -60.51 -3.92 6.45
CA GLY A 192 -60.66 -5.24 7.07
C GLY A 192 -60.90 -6.35 6.04
N VAL A 193 -60.56 -6.13 4.77
CA VAL A 193 -60.77 -7.14 3.70
C VAL A 193 -59.89 -8.36 3.97
N MET A 194 -58.67 -8.15 4.49
CA MET A 194 -57.81 -9.28 4.89
C MET A 194 -58.43 -10.08 6.03
N ASP A 195 -58.95 -9.43 7.08
CA ASP A 195 -59.61 -10.12 8.19
C ASP A 195 -60.88 -10.86 7.74
N ARG A 196 -61.63 -10.30 6.79
CA ARG A 196 -62.81 -10.98 6.22
C ARG A 196 -62.43 -12.18 5.38
N LEU A 197 -61.40 -12.07 4.55
CA LEU A 197 -60.91 -13.19 3.74
C LEU A 197 -60.30 -14.28 4.62
N LEU A 198 -59.55 -13.89 5.65
CA LEU A 198 -59.00 -14.81 6.63
C LEU A 198 -60.11 -15.52 7.40
N GLY A 199 -61.13 -14.79 7.87
CA GLY A 199 -62.28 -15.39 8.55
C GLY A 199 -63.11 -16.32 7.66
N VAL A 200 -63.23 -16.03 6.35
CA VAL A 200 -63.86 -16.96 5.40
C VAL A 200 -63.00 -18.20 5.17
N ALA A 201 -61.67 -18.03 5.06
CA ALA A 201 -60.74 -19.12 4.90
C ALA A 201 -60.69 -20.03 6.14
N GLU A 202 -60.61 -19.45 7.34
CA GLU A 202 -60.67 -20.18 8.62
C GLU A 202 -61.99 -20.92 8.77
N LYS A 203 -63.11 -20.29 8.41
CA LYS A 203 -64.43 -20.95 8.47
C LYS A 203 -64.54 -22.10 7.46
N MET A 204 -63.97 -21.94 6.27
CA MET A 204 -63.91 -23.01 5.28
C MET A 204 -63.03 -24.18 5.71
N ASP A 205 -61.91 -23.88 6.40
CA ASP A 205 -60.98 -24.89 6.92
C ASP A 205 -61.60 -25.64 8.11
N GLN A 206 -62.18 -24.90 9.06
CA GLN A 206 -62.81 -25.44 10.26
C GLN A 206 -64.02 -26.31 9.95
N ASP A 207 -64.85 -25.91 8.99
CA ASP A 207 -66.04 -26.67 8.60
C ASP A 207 -65.71 -27.75 7.53
N HIS A 208 -64.43 -27.93 7.16
CA HIS A 208 -63.93 -28.84 6.12
C HIS A 208 -64.70 -28.76 4.78
N ILE A 209 -65.37 -27.63 4.52
CA ILE A 209 -66.35 -27.47 3.44
C ILE A 209 -65.69 -27.75 2.09
N LEU A 210 -64.45 -27.29 1.90
CA LEU A 210 -63.75 -27.49 0.64
C LEU A 210 -63.39 -28.96 0.41
N THR A 211 -62.91 -29.64 1.44
CA THR A 211 -62.54 -31.07 1.39
C THR A 211 -63.78 -31.93 1.17
N ASP A 212 -64.84 -31.69 1.93
CA ASP A 212 -66.10 -32.41 1.81
C ASP A 212 -66.78 -32.14 0.47
N PHE A 213 -66.70 -30.92 -0.04
CA PHE A 213 -67.22 -30.58 -1.36
C PHE A 213 -66.45 -31.28 -2.47
N LEU A 214 -65.11 -31.28 -2.42
CA LEU A 214 -64.28 -31.98 -3.39
C LEU A 214 -64.51 -33.50 -3.35
N HIS A 215 -64.65 -34.06 -2.15
CA HIS A 215 -64.94 -35.49 -1.97
C HIS A 215 -66.35 -35.87 -2.47
N CYS A 216 -67.37 -35.06 -2.15
CA CYS A 216 -68.71 -35.22 -2.69
C CYS A 216 -68.74 -35.07 -4.21
N LEU A 217 -67.99 -34.11 -4.77
CA LEU A 217 -67.91 -33.89 -6.21
C LEU A 217 -67.23 -35.07 -6.92
N SER A 218 -66.12 -35.57 -6.38
CA SER A 218 -65.46 -36.76 -6.95
C SER A 218 -66.37 -37.98 -6.89
N GLY A 219 -67.03 -38.22 -5.75
CA GLY A 219 -67.98 -39.33 -5.60
C GLY A 219 -69.15 -39.22 -6.56
N ALA A 220 -69.74 -38.03 -6.72
CA ALA A 220 -70.81 -37.78 -7.67
C ALA A 220 -70.38 -37.99 -9.13
N THR A 221 -69.16 -37.60 -9.50
CA THR A 221 -68.64 -37.83 -10.86
C THR A 221 -68.39 -39.31 -11.16
N GLU A 222 -67.91 -40.08 -10.18
CA GLU A 222 -67.64 -41.51 -10.31
C GLU A 222 -68.95 -42.33 -10.36
N GLU A 223 -69.93 -41.94 -9.54
CA GLU A 223 -71.27 -42.52 -9.55
C GLU A 223 -72.03 -42.16 -10.84
N ALA A 224 -71.91 -40.93 -11.33
CA ALA A 224 -72.51 -40.52 -12.61
C ALA A 224 -71.87 -41.26 -13.80
N ALA A 225 -70.58 -41.57 -13.74
CA ALA A 225 -69.88 -42.32 -14.79
C ALA A 225 -70.28 -43.81 -14.82
N SER A 226 -70.70 -44.37 -13.68
CA SER A 226 -71.12 -45.77 -13.54
C SER A 226 -72.64 -45.97 -13.59
N ALA A 227 -73.43 -44.90 -13.53
CA ALA A 227 -74.88 -44.96 -13.59
C ALA A 227 -75.41 -45.30 -14.99
N PRO A 228 -76.46 -46.16 -15.09
CA PRO A 228 -77.11 -46.45 -16.37
C PRO A 228 -77.77 -45.20 -16.95
N ALA A 229 -77.73 -45.07 -18.28
CA ALA A 229 -78.31 -43.93 -18.98
C ALA A 229 -79.78 -43.69 -18.57
N PRO A 230 -80.17 -42.45 -18.24
CA PRO A 230 -81.52 -42.16 -17.77
C PRO A 230 -82.54 -42.55 -18.83
N LYS A 231 -83.61 -43.25 -18.41
CA LYS A 231 -84.63 -43.85 -19.28
C LYS A 231 -85.39 -42.86 -20.19
N GLY A 232 -85.20 -41.55 -20.00
CA GLY A 232 -85.77 -40.49 -20.84
C GLY A 232 -87.30 -40.41 -20.81
N GLY A 233 -87.84 -39.37 -21.44
CA GLY A 233 -89.28 -39.19 -21.63
C GLY A 233 -90.08 -38.68 -20.41
N ILE A 234 -91.34 -38.33 -20.66
CA ILE A 234 -92.26 -37.72 -19.68
C ILE A 234 -92.55 -38.70 -18.52
N GLY A 235 -92.68 -40.00 -18.83
CA GLY A 235 -92.86 -41.06 -17.83
C GLY A 235 -91.63 -41.27 -16.94
N GLY A 236 -90.42 -41.23 -17.52
CA GLY A 236 -89.17 -41.33 -16.76
C GLY A 236 -88.95 -40.13 -15.84
N LEU A 237 -89.32 -38.93 -16.30
CA LEU A 237 -89.29 -37.71 -15.47
C LEU A 237 -90.27 -37.82 -14.28
N TRP A 238 -91.47 -38.35 -14.51
CA TRP A 238 -92.48 -38.56 -13.48
C TRP A 238 -92.04 -39.58 -12.43
N GLU A 239 -91.42 -40.69 -12.85
CA GLU A 239 -90.83 -41.65 -11.91
C GLU A 239 -89.68 -41.01 -11.12
N MET A 240 -88.82 -40.21 -11.75
CA MET A 240 -87.72 -39.52 -11.07
C MET A 240 -88.20 -38.54 -10.01
N MET A 241 -89.26 -37.77 -10.27
CA MET A 241 -89.86 -36.87 -9.27
C MET A 241 -90.52 -37.61 -8.09
N LYS A 242 -90.99 -38.84 -8.30
CA LYS A 242 -91.56 -39.66 -7.22
C LYS A 242 -90.49 -40.25 -6.29
N LYS A 243 -89.23 -40.27 -6.71
CA LYS A 243 -88.14 -40.76 -5.87
C LYS A 243 -87.94 -39.85 -4.66
N PRO A 244 -87.84 -40.40 -3.44
CA PRO A 244 -87.66 -39.59 -2.23
C PRO A 244 -86.35 -38.79 -2.24
N GLU A 245 -85.29 -39.29 -2.86
CA GLU A 245 -83.99 -38.61 -2.97
C GLU A 245 -84.09 -37.33 -3.82
N THR A 246 -84.83 -37.38 -4.93
CA THR A 246 -85.11 -36.21 -5.77
C THR A 246 -85.90 -35.16 -5.00
N GLN A 247 -86.89 -35.59 -4.20
CA GLN A 247 -87.72 -34.70 -3.40
C GLN A 247 -86.91 -34.00 -2.30
N GLN A 248 -86.05 -34.75 -1.60
CA GLN A 248 -85.13 -34.20 -0.60
C GLN A 248 -84.17 -33.18 -1.22
N THR A 249 -83.63 -33.46 -2.41
CA THR A 249 -82.74 -32.54 -3.14
C THR A 249 -83.47 -31.25 -3.51
N ILE A 250 -84.68 -31.33 -4.05
CA ILE A 250 -85.51 -30.16 -4.38
C ILE A 250 -85.85 -29.37 -3.11
N GLN A 251 -86.19 -30.05 -2.01
CA GLN A 251 -86.49 -29.41 -0.72
C GLN A 251 -85.28 -28.65 -0.17
N PHE A 252 -84.09 -29.26 -0.22
CA PHE A 252 -82.84 -28.61 0.17
C PHE A 252 -82.57 -27.37 -0.68
N LEU A 253 -82.72 -27.46 -2.01
CA LEU A 253 -82.53 -26.32 -2.91
C LEU A 253 -83.49 -25.16 -2.58
N MET A 254 -84.74 -25.46 -2.25
CA MET A 254 -85.72 -24.46 -1.81
C MET A 254 -85.34 -23.81 -0.48
N LEU A 255 -84.84 -24.59 0.49
CA LEU A 255 -84.37 -24.08 1.77
C LEU A 255 -83.16 -23.15 1.61
N VAL A 256 -82.17 -23.53 0.79
CA VAL A 256 -81.02 -22.69 0.45
C VAL A 256 -81.49 -21.37 -0.17
N GLY A 257 -82.39 -21.43 -1.15
CA GLY A 257 -82.97 -20.24 -1.78
C GLY A 257 -83.70 -19.32 -0.78
N LYS A 258 -84.44 -19.90 0.17
CA LYS A 258 -85.12 -19.14 1.23
C LYS A 258 -84.12 -18.41 2.14
N HIS A 259 -83.07 -19.09 2.58
CA HIS A 259 -82.02 -18.48 3.41
C HIS A 259 -81.25 -17.39 2.66
N PHE A 260 -80.88 -17.65 1.40
CA PHE A 260 -80.18 -16.68 0.56
C PHE A 260 -81.00 -15.40 0.36
N ARG A 261 -82.30 -15.54 0.07
CA ARG A 261 -83.23 -14.41 -0.06
C ARG A 261 -83.35 -13.63 1.25
N SER A 262 -83.44 -14.30 2.39
CA SER A 262 -83.52 -13.64 3.70
C SER A 262 -82.24 -12.90 4.08
N CYS A 263 -81.06 -13.40 3.70
CA CYS A 263 -79.79 -12.70 3.93
C CYS A 263 -79.64 -11.47 3.02
N ARG A 264 -80.05 -11.55 1.76
CA ARG A 264 -79.96 -10.45 0.79
C ARG A 264 -80.98 -9.33 0.99
N LEU A 265 -82.11 -9.59 1.65
CA LEU A 265 -83.16 -8.59 1.92
C LEU A 265 -83.01 -7.90 3.29
N LYS A 266 -82.05 -8.32 4.11
CA LYS A 266 -81.73 -7.68 5.40
C LYS A 266 -80.65 -6.59 5.31
N HIS A 267 -80.16 -6.32 4.10
CA HIS A 267 -79.30 -5.19 3.72
C HIS A 267 -79.99 -4.41 2.61
#